data_AF-A0A345II70-F1
#
_entry.id   AF-A0A345II70-F1
#
_cell.length_a   1.000
_cell.length_b   1.000
_cell.length_c   1.000
_cell.angle_alpha   90.00
_cell.angle_beta   90.00
_cell.angle_gamma   90.00
#
_symmetry.space_group_name_H-M   'P 1'
#
loop_
_entity.id
_entity.type
_entity.pdbx_description
1 polymer ?
#
loop_
_entity_poly.entity_id
_entity_poly.type
_entity_poly.pdbx_seq_one_letter_code
_entity_poly.pdbx_strand_id
1 'polypeptide(L)'
;MTPSPAAPARVRPLPALAAFSLFALLSLLFGLSQVGWHLSRLPGWFFLAALVVGAVGVLGAWLTGQDHPGRPVWQRAVLRGLGWAMPVAGLIAAGEVLDGSWKHPVTFALVWSVMGLGYGWTSLALDRPAAGSGRPETR
;
A
#
# COMPACT_ATOMS: atom_id res chain seq x y z
N MET A 1 -35.58 12.75 -17.07
CA MET A 1 -34.73 11.54 -17.15
C MET A 1 -33.69 11.62 -16.04
N THR A 2 -33.87 10.86 -14.97
CA THR A 2 -32.88 10.74 -13.89
C THR A 2 -31.78 9.77 -14.32
N PRO A 3 -30.50 10.14 -14.28
CA PRO A 3 -29.41 9.23 -14.64
C PRO A 3 -29.43 8.02 -13.71
N SER A 4 -29.46 6.82 -14.31
CA SER A 4 -29.36 5.55 -13.59
C SER A 4 -28.08 5.54 -12.74
N PRO A 5 -28.13 5.20 -11.45
CA PRO A 5 -26.93 5.10 -10.63
C PRO A 5 -26.00 4.06 -11.26
N ALA A 6 -24.77 4.47 -11.56
CA ALA A 6 -23.74 3.59 -12.10
C ALA A 6 -23.55 2.39 -11.16
N ALA A 7 -23.65 1.17 -11.69
CA ALA A 7 -23.46 -0.05 -10.91
C ALA A 7 -22.09 -0.01 -10.21
N PRO A 8 -22.00 -0.43 -8.94
CA PRO A 8 -20.74 -0.42 -8.20
C PRO A 8 -19.72 -1.26 -8.97
N ALA A 9 -18.55 -0.68 -9.23
CA ALA A 9 -17.46 -1.36 -9.91
C ALA A 9 -17.18 -2.70 -9.19
N ARG A 10 -17.44 -3.82 -9.86
CA ARG A 10 -17.11 -5.15 -9.32
C ARG A 10 -15.59 -5.20 -9.15
N VAL A 11 -15.12 -5.18 -7.91
CA VAL A 11 -13.74 -5.50 -7.58
C VAL A 11 -13.51 -6.91 -8.11
N ARG A 12 -12.70 -7.03 -9.18
CA ARG A 12 -12.34 -8.35 -9.69
C ARG A 12 -11.60 -9.09 -8.56
N PRO A 13 -11.88 -10.36 -8.28
CA PRO A 13 -11.23 -11.07 -7.17
C PRO A 13 -9.72 -11.28 -7.39
N LEU A 14 -9.27 -11.28 -8.66
CA LEU A 14 -7.87 -11.46 -9.06
C LEU A 14 -6.89 -10.45 -8.43
N PRO A 15 -7.11 -9.11 -8.49
CA PRO A 15 -6.21 -8.13 -7.86
C PRO A 15 -6.14 -8.25 -6.33
N ALA A 16 -7.22 -8.63 -5.66
CA ALA A 16 -7.21 -8.82 -4.21
C ALA A 16 -6.35 -10.02 -3.81
N LEU A 17 -6.54 -11.17 -4.48
CA LEU A 17 -5.72 -12.36 -4.24
C LEU A 17 -4.25 -12.14 -4.59
N ALA A 18 -3.96 -11.38 -5.65
CA ALA A 18 -2.60 -11.02 -6.03
C ALA A 18 -1.94 -10.14 -4.97
N ALA A 19 -2.63 -9.10 -4.48
CA ALA A 19 -2.12 -8.24 -3.42
C ALA A 19 -1.90 -9.04 -2.12
N PHE A 20 -2.87 -9.85 -1.71
CA PHE A 20 -2.74 -10.70 -0.54
C PHE A 20 -1.51 -11.61 -0.64
N SER A 21 -1.43 -12.38 -1.72
CA SER A 21 -0.36 -13.35 -1.94
C SER A 21 1.00 -12.68 -2.02
N LEU A 22 1.10 -11.53 -2.69
CA LEU A 22 2.32 -10.76 -2.80
C LEU A 22 2.83 -10.32 -1.42
N PHE A 23 2.00 -9.66 -0.62
CA PHE A 23 2.44 -9.11 0.66
C PHE A 23 2.66 -10.20 1.73
N ALA A 24 1.85 -11.27 1.72
CA ALA A 24 2.08 -12.43 2.59
C ALA A 24 3.40 -13.13 2.21
N LEU A 25 3.66 -13.33 0.91
CA LEU A 25 4.90 -13.94 0.43
C LEU A 25 6.11 -13.07 0.77
N LEU A 26 6.04 -11.75 0.54
CA LEU A 26 7.10 -10.82 0.92
C LEU A 26 7.37 -10.86 2.43
N SER A 27 6.33 -10.95 3.26
CA SER A 27 6.49 -11.07 4.72
C SER A 27 7.23 -12.36 5.09
N LEU A 28 6.84 -13.49 4.48
CA LEU A 28 7.51 -14.78 4.70
C LEU A 28 8.97 -14.76 4.25
N LEU A 29 9.26 -14.23 3.05
CA LEU A 29 10.63 -14.12 2.53
C LEU A 29 11.48 -13.22 3.43
N PHE A 30 10.92 -12.10 3.90
CA PHE A 30 11.62 -11.19 4.78
C PHE A 30 11.93 -11.85 6.13
N GLY A 31 10.95 -12.48 6.78
CA GLY A 31 11.18 -13.20 8.04
C GLY A 31 12.15 -14.37 7.89
N LEU A 32 12.06 -15.14 6.81
CA LEU A 32 13.01 -16.21 6.51
C LEU A 32 14.43 -15.68 6.37
N SER A 33 14.61 -14.54 5.69
CA SER A 33 15.93 -13.93 5.54
C SER A 33 16.57 -13.55 6.88
N GLN A 34 15.76 -13.12 7.87
CA GLN A 34 16.23 -12.77 9.22
C GLN A 34 16.69 -13.99 10.04
N VAL A 35 16.05 -15.15 9.84
CA VAL A 35 16.40 -16.38 10.58
C VAL A 35 17.38 -17.30 9.82
N GLY A 36 17.99 -16.80 8.74
CA GLY A 36 18.95 -17.57 7.93
C GLY A 36 18.29 -18.67 7.09
N TRP A 37 17.08 -18.45 6.59
CA TRP A 37 16.30 -19.37 5.75
C TRP A 37 15.88 -20.68 6.42
N HIS A 38 15.96 -20.75 7.76
CA HIS A 38 15.49 -21.90 8.53
C HIS A 38 14.04 -21.72 8.98
N LEU A 39 13.10 -22.35 8.26
CA LEU A 39 11.66 -22.28 8.58
C LEU A 39 11.34 -22.72 10.03
N SER A 40 12.09 -23.66 10.58
CA SER A 40 11.94 -24.15 11.97
C SER A 40 12.27 -23.10 13.04
N ARG A 41 12.97 -22.02 12.68
CA ARG A 41 13.30 -20.91 13.59
C ARG A 41 12.24 -19.81 13.58
N LEU A 42 11.31 -19.83 12.61
CA LEU A 42 10.22 -18.86 12.59
C LEU A 42 9.20 -19.21 13.68
N PRO A 43 8.90 -18.26 14.58
CA PRO A 43 7.90 -18.49 15.60
C PRO A 43 6.51 -18.59 14.96
N GLY A 44 5.63 -19.42 15.54
CA GLY A 44 4.28 -19.67 15.00
C GLY A 44 3.44 -18.41 14.78
N TRP A 45 3.64 -17.38 15.62
CA TRP A 45 2.94 -16.09 15.48
C TRP A 45 3.32 -15.34 14.19
N PHE A 46 4.51 -15.59 13.63
CA PHE A 46 4.97 -14.89 12.42
C PHE A 46 4.12 -15.26 11.19
N PHE A 47 3.63 -16.50 11.11
CA PHE A 47 2.70 -16.90 10.06
C PHE A 47 1.38 -16.11 10.14
N LEU A 48 0.87 -15.89 11.35
CA LEU A 48 -0.30 -15.05 11.56
C LEU A 48 -0.01 -13.60 11.16
N ALA A 49 1.17 -13.07 11.51
CA ALA A 49 1.59 -11.74 11.09
C ALA A 49 1.67 -11.62 9.56
N ALA A 50 2.22 -12.62 8.86
CA ALA A 50 2.27 -12.64 7.39
C ALA A 50 0.87 -12.64 6.75
N LEU A 51 -0.09 -13.37 7.32
CA LEU A 51 -1.49 -13.33 6.86
C LEU A 51 -2.12 -11.95 7.08
N VAL A 52 -1.86 -11.32 8.23
CA VAL A 52 -2.33 -9.97 8.53
C VAL A 52 -1.73 -8.96 7.54
N VAL A 53 -0.43 -9.05 7.25
CA VAL A 53 0.24 -8.21 6.26
C VAL A 53 -0.35 -8.41 4.86
N GLY A 54 -0.65 -9.65 4.48
CA GLY A 54 -1.41 -9.95 3.26
C GLY A 54 -2.78 -9.25 3.22
N ALA A 55 -3.56 -9.35 4.30
CA ALA A 55 -4.87 -8.69 4.41
C ALA A 55 -4.76 -7.16 4.34
N VAL A 56 -3.75 -6.57 4.99
CA VAL A 56 -3.43 -5.13 4.88
C VAL A 56 -3.05 -4.77 3.45
N GLY A 57 -2.35 -5.65 2.73
CA GLY A 57 -2.07 -5.53 1.30
C GLY A 57 -3.33 -5.42 0.44
N VAL A 58 -4.35 -6.24 0.73
CA VAL A 58 -5.66 -6.15 0.07
C VAL A 58 -6.34 -4.82 0.37
N LEU A 59 -6.33 -4.39 1.63
CA LEU A 59 -6.89 -3.10 2.03
C LEU A 59 -6.17 -1.95 1.32
N GLY A 60 -4.84 -2.01 1.22
CA GLY A 60 -4.04 -1.00 0.54
C GLY A 60 -4.31 -0.92 -0.96
N ALA A 61 -4.44 -2.07 -1.62
CA ALA A 61 -4.85 -2.15 -3.02
C ALA A 61 -6.28 -1.62 -3.23
N TRP A 62 -7.20 -1.92 -2.31
CA TRP A 62 -8.56 -1.39 -2.35
C TRP A 62 -8.60 0.14 -2.17
N LEU A 63 -7.85 0.69 -1.21
CA LEU A 63 -7.74 2.14 -0.99
C LEU A 63 -7.20 2.85 -2.24
N THR A 64 -6.14 2.29 -2.83
CA THR A 64 -5.55 2.80 -4.08
C THR A 64 -6.52 2.69 -5.24
N GLY A 65 -7.32 1.61 -5.31
CA GLY A 65 -8.36 1.43 -6.33
C GLY A 65 -9.51 2.42 -6.23
N GLN A 66 -9.67 3.11 -5.10
CA GLN A 66 -10.62 4.22 -4.98
C GLN A 66 -10.06 5.58 -5.41
N ASP A 67 -8.79 5.64 -5.83
CA ASP A 67 -8.22 6.83 -6.41
C ASP A 67 -8.83 7.08 -7.79
N HIS A 68 -9.80 8.01 -7.83
CA HIS A 68 -10.44 8.42 -9.08
C HIS A 68 -10.20 9.91 -9.35
N PRO A 69 -10.05 10.33 -10.62
CA PRO A 69 -9.72 11.71 -10.96
C PRO A 69 -10.79 12.73 -10.53
N GLY A 70 -12.04 12.31 -10.31
CA GLY A 70 -13.11 13.17 -9.79
C GLY A 70 -13.06 13.45 -8.28
N ARG A 71 -12.08 12.91 -7.53
CA ARG A 71 -11.91 13.15 -6.08
C ARG A 71 -11.01 14.36 -5.85
N PRO A 72 -11.19 15.11 -4.75
CA PRO A 72 -10.26 16.15 -4.34
C PRO A 72 -8.83 15.63 -4.24
N VAL A 73 -7.84 16.44 -4.66
CA VAL A 73 -6.42 16.06 -4.72
C VAL A 73 -5.91 15.54 -3.37
N TRP A 74 -6.28 16.20 -2.27
CA TRP A 74 -5.87 15.78 -0.93
C TRP A 74 -6.38 14.37 -0.57
N GLN A 75 -7.60 14.03 -0.99
CA GLN A 75 -8.20 12.72 -0.71
C GLN A 75 -7.52 11.63 -1.54
N ARG A 76 -7.22 11.93 -2.81
CA ARG A 76 -6.44 11.04 -3.68
C ARG A 76 -5.04 10.79 -3.11
N ALA A 77 -4.40 11.83 -2.57
CA ALA A 77 -3.07 11.74 -1.96
C ALA A 77 -3.10 10.81 -0.75
N VAL A 78 -4.09 10.98 0.13
CA VAL A 78 -4.28 10.11 1.31
C VAL A 78 -4.54 8.66 0.89
N LEU A 79 -5.39 8.41 -0.10
CA LEU A 79 -5.73 7.05 -0.55
C LEU A 79 -4.53 6.32 -1.14
N ARG A 80 -3.77 6.96 -2.03
CA ARG A 80 -2.53 6.39 -2.57
C ARG A 80 -1.47 6.22 -1.49
N GLY A 81 -1.32 7.23 -0.66
CA GLY A 81 -0.30 7.27 0.38
C GLY A 81 -0.49 6.16 1.40
N LEU A 82 -1.68 6.07 2.00
CA LEU A 82 -2.03 5.00 2.93
C LEU A 82 -2.09 3.64 2.24
N GLY A 83 -2.57 3.60 0.99
CA GLY A 83 -2.67 2.39 0.19
C GLY A 83 -1.33 1.66 0.03
N TRP A 84 -0.24 2.41 -0.10
CA TRP A 84 1.11 1.86 -0.19
C TRP A 84 1.85 1.79 1.15
N ALA A 85 1.70 2.80 2.01
CA ALA A 85 2.44 2.86 3.26
C ALA A 85 2.02 1.77 4.24
N MET A 86 0.72 1.44 4.34
CA MET A 86 0.24 0.44 5.29
C MET A 86 0.83 -0.96 5.10
N PRO A 87 0.80 -1.57 3.90
CA PRO A 87 1.35 -2.92 3.74
C PRO A 87 2.87 -2.96 3.90
N VAL A 88 3.59 -1.90 3.49
CA VAL A 88 5.05 -1.82 3.68
C VAL A 88 5.40 -1.63 5.17
N ALA A 89 4.67 -0.77 5.88
CA ALA A 89 4.81 -0.61 7.33
C ALA A 89 4.54 -1.93 8.06
N GLY A 90 3.52 -2.70 7.62
CA GLY A 90 3.23 -4.02 8.16
C GLY A 90 4.38 -5.03 7.97
N LEU A 91 5.00 -5.04 6.78
CA LEU A 91 6.17 -5.89 6.50
C LEU A 91 7.33 -5.61 7.45
N ILE A 92 7.68 -4.33 7.60
CA ILE A 92 8.81 -3.92 8.45
C ILE A 92 8.48 -4.17 9.92
N ALA A 93 7.23 -3.93 10.33
CA ALA A 93 6.80 -4.20 11.68
C ALA A 93 6.86 -5.67 12.08
N ALA A 94 6.44 -6.56 11.19
CA ALA A 94 6.59 -7.99 11.42
C ALA A 94 8.06 -8.39 11.61
N GLY A 95 8.97 -7.80 10.82
CA GLY A 95 10.42 -8.02 10.94
C GLY A 95 11.02 -7.46 12.23
N GLU A 96 10.71 -6.23 12.61
CA GLU A 96 11.21 -5.63 13.86
C GLU A 96 10.70 -6.35 15.12
N VAL A 97 9.46 -6.83 15.10
CA VAL A 97 8.94 -7.68 16.18
C VAL A 97 9.66 -9.03 16.19
N LEU A 98 9.98 -9.60 15.02
CA LEU A 98 10.73 -10.85 14.91
C LEU A 98 12.15 -10.72 15.45
N ASP A 99 12.82 -9.61 15.16
CA ASP A 99 14.16 -9.30 15.68
C ASP A 99 14.17 -8.85 17.16
N GLY A 100 12.99 -8.72 17.78
CA GLY A 100 12.86 -8.22 19.16
C GLY A 100 13.30 -6.76 19.33
N SER A 101 13.41 -6.01 18.23
CA SER A 101 13.93 -4.63 18.20
C SER A 101 12.83 -3.57 18.25
N TRP A 102 11.56 -3.98 18.25
CA TRP A 102 10.39 -3.10 18.26
C TRP A 102 10.29 -2.26 19.55
N LYS A 103 10.84 -1.04 19.52
CA LYS A 103 10.90 -0.13 20.68
C LYS A 103 9.95 1.06 20.60
N HIS A 104 9.55 1.46 19.39
CA HIS A 104 8.86 2.74 19.18
C HIS A 104 7.68 2.62 18.19
N PRO A 105 6.60 1.89 18.52
CA PRO A 105 5.43 1.70 17.64
C PRO A 105 4.81 3.02 17.17
N VAL A 106 4.75 4.01 18.06
CA VAL A 106 4.13 5.31 17.78
C VAL A 106 4.98 6.11 16.80
N THR A 107 6.29 6.22 17.04
CA THR A 107 7.23 6.90 16.14
C THR A 107 7.24 6.23 14.77
N PHE A 108 7.25 4.90 14.75
CA PHE A 108 7.16 4.11 13.53
C PHE A 108 5.89 4.46 12.73
N ALA A 109 4.72 4.42 13.39
CA ALA A 109 3.44 4.78 12.76
C ALA A 109 3.42 6.22 12.24
N LEU A 110 3.99 7.18 12.99
CA LEU A 110 4.09 8.58 12.59
C LEU A 110 4.98 8.74 11.35
N VAL A 111 6.18 8.15 11.35
CA VAL A 111 7.10 8.21 10.21
C VAL A 111 6.46 7.62 8.97
N TRP A 112 5.83 6.44 9.07
CA TRP A 112 5.16 5.79 7.95
C TRP A 112 3.94 6.56 7.46
N SER A 113 3.20 7.22 8.36
CA SER A 113 2.09 8.11 7.97
C SER A 113 2.59 9.31 7.18
N VAL A 114 3.67 9.96 7.64
CA VAL A 114 4.28 11.10 6.96
C VAL A 114 4.86 10.69 5.60
N MET A 115 5.61 9.59 5.54
CA MET A 115 6.15 9.06 4.28
C MET A 115 5.05 8.67 3.30
N GLY A 116 3.99 8.01 3.78
CA GLY A 116 2.83 7.67 2.98
C GLY A 116 2.14 8.89 2.38
N LEU A 117 1.84 9.90 3.20
CA LEU A 117 1.27 11.15 2.72
C LEU A 117 2.20 11.86 1.72
N GLY A 118 3.50 11.92 2.01
CA GLY A 118 4.50 12.47 1.11
C GLY A 118 4.52 11.76 -0.25
N TYR A 119 4.51 10.43 -0.25
CA TYR A 119 4.41 9.61 -1.47
C TYR A 119 3.11 9.85 -2.24
N GLY A 120 1.99 9.94 -1.53
CA GLY A 120 0.70 10.25 -2.13
C GLY A 120 0.69 11.61 -2.85
N TRP A 121 1.28 12.63 -2.22
CA TRP A 121 1.40 13.96 -2.81
C TRP A 121 2.36 14.00 -4.00
N THR A 122 3.54 13.40 -3.89
CA THR A 122 4.55 13.41 -4.96
C THR A 122 4.09 12.59 -6.16
N SER A 123 3.47 11.43 -5.96
CA SER A 123 2.93 10.62 -7.06
C SER A 123 1.85 11.35 -7.85
N LEU A 124 0.99 12.14 -7.19
CA LEU A 124 -0.01 12.97 -7.87
C LEU A 124 0.59 14.19 -8.57
N ALA A 125 1.67 14.76 -8.03
CA ALA A 125 2.39 15.85 -8.69
C ALA A 125 3.05 15.38 -9.99
N LEU A 126 3.58 14.15 -10.00
CA LEU A 126 4.18 13.51 -11.17
C LEU A 126 3.15 13.10 -12.23
N ASP A 127 1.92 12.77 -11.82
CA ASP A 127 0.80 12.43 -12.72
C ASP A 127 0.19 13.65 -13.43
N ARG A 128 0.59 14.89 -13.09
CA ARG A 128 0.11 16.05 -13.83
C ARG A 128 0.61 15.93 -15.27
N PRO A 129 -0.30 15.86 -16.27
CA PRO A 129 0.13 15.92 -17.66
C PRO A 129 0.94 17.20 -17.82
N ALA A 130 2.05 17.13 -18.57
CA ALA A 130 2.86 18.27 -18.95
C ALA A 130 1.97 19.28 -19.72
N ALA A 131 1.21 20.08 -18.99
CA ALA A 131 0.43 21.18 -19.50
C ALA A 131 1.43 22.26 -19.89
N GLY A 132 1.97 22.16 -21.11
CA GLY A 132 2.98 23.11 -21.56
C GLY A 132 3.67 22.84 -22.90
N SER A 133 3.56 21.67 -23.53
CA SER A 133 4.07 21.48 -24.91
C SER A 133 2.99 21.69 -25.97
N GLY A 134 2.09 22.66 -25.74
CA GLY A 134 1.32 23.26 -26.81
C GLY A 134 2.29 24.02 -27.72
N ARG A 135 2.87 23.32 -28.70
CA ARG A 135 3.49 23.97 -29.85
C ARG A 135 2.42 24.91 -30.42
N PRO A 136 2.66 26.23 -30.54
CA PRO A 136 1.78 27.05 -31.33
C PRO A 136 1.84 26.50 -32.76
N GLU A 137 0.72 26.03 -33.28
CA GLU A 137 0.56 25.84 -34.71
C GLU A 137 0.70 27.21 -35.36
N THR A 138 1.90 27.52 -35.81
CA THR A 138 2.15 28.65 -36.71
C THR A 138 1.43 28.34 -38.01
N ARG A 139 0.29 29.00 -38.21
CA ARG A 139 -0.31 29.18 -39.54
C ARG A 139 0.44 30.28 -40.28
#